data_AF-A0A529XP66-F1
#
_entry.id   AF-A0A529XP66-F1
#
_cell.length_a   1.000
_cell.length_b   1.000
_cell.length_c   1.000
_cell.angle_alpha   90.00
_cell.angle_beta   90.00
_cell.angle_gamma   90.00
#
_symmetry.space_group_name_H-M   'P 1'
#
loop_
_entity.id
_entity.type
_entity.pdbx_description
1 polymer ?
#
loop_
_entity_poly.entity_id
_entity_poly.type
_entity_poly.pdbx_seq_one_letter_code
_entity_poly.pdbx_strand_id
1 'polypeptide(L)'
;GASGVVLAAHLLMSSNSDLRVTLIEKRPHFGQGMAYSTLLSAHVLNVKASGMSAYADDPTHFARWVLERGFAKPDQGPFYAPRSLYARYLRELLDDLV
;
A
#
# COMPACT_ATOMS: atom_id res chain seq x y z
N GLY A 1 -0.43 -3.20 -10.84
CA GLY A 1 -1.16 -3.72 -9.65
C GLY A 1 -0.25 -3.80 -8.42
N ALA A 2 -0.73 -4.27 -7.27
CA ALA A 2 -0.03 -4.11 -5.98
C ALA A 2 1.33 -4.79 -5.91
N SER A 3 1.44 -6.05 -6.38
CA SER A 3 2.72 -6.77 -6.40
C SER A 3 3.83 -6.02 -7.15
N GLY A 4 3.49 -5.36 -8.26
CA GLY A 4 4.46 -4.57 -9.03
C GLY A 4 4.95 -3.32 -8.28
N VAL A 5 4.05 -2.62 -7.56
CA VAL A 5 4.44 -1.47 -6.73
C VAL A 5 5.28 -1.91 -5.54
N VAL A 6 4.88 -2.97 -4.86
CA VAL A 6 5.65 -3.53 -3.73
C VAL A 6 7.03 -3.97 -4.21
N LEU A 7 7.13 -4.71 -5.32
CA LEU A 7 8.42 -5.12 -5.89
C LEU A 7 9.29 -3.91 -6.25
N ALA A 8 8.72 -2.88 -6.88
CA ALA A 8 9.46 -1.65 -7.21
C ALA A 8 9.99 -0.95 -5.95
N ALA A 9 9.19 -0.85 -4.89
CA ALA A 9 9.63 -0.30 -3.61
C ALA A 9 10.81 -1.08 -3.04
N HIS A 10 10.75 -2.41 -3.05
CA HIS A 10 11.85 -3.26 -2.60
C HIS A 10 13.11 -3.12 -3.44
N LEU A 11 12.98 -3.02 -4.77
CA LEU A 11 14.11 -2.80 -5.66
C LEU A 11 14.77 -1.44 -5.43
N LEU A 12 13.99 -0.38 -5.24
CA LEU A 12 14.50 0.99 -5.06
C LEU A 12 15.13 1.25 -3.69
N MET A 13 14.93 0.36 -2.71
CA MET A 13 15.70 0.37 -1.46
C MET A 13 17.13 -0.19 -1.62
N SER A 14 17.48 -0.72 -2.79
CA SER A 14 18.84 -1.20 -3.08
C SER A 14 19.85 -0.05 -3.04
N SER A 15 21.05 -0.31 -2.49
CA SER A 15 22.18 0.62 -2.54
C SER A 15 22.82 0.78 -3.94
N ASN A 16 22.31 0.06 -4.95
CA ASN A 16 22.82 0.14 -6.32
C ASN A 16 22.26 1.38 -7.05
N SER A 17 23.08 2.42 -7.17
CA SER A 17 22.72 3.67 -7.85
C SER A 17 22.45 3.54 -9.36
N ASP A 18 22.90 2.45 -9.98
CA ASP A 18 22.70 2.21 -11.42
C ASP A 18 21.39 1.49 -11.72
N LEU A 19 20.69 1.01 -10.68
CA LEU A 19 19.43 0.30 -10.84
C LEU A 19 18.32 1.25 -11.33
N ARG A 20 17.74 0.92 -12.47
CA ARG A 20 16.58 1.64 -13.03
C ARG A 20 15.36 0.74 -13.04
N VAL A 21 14.28 1.21 -12.41
CA VAL A 21 13.00 0.50 -12.38
C VAL A 21 12.01 1.24 -13.26
N THR A 22 11.41 0.55 -14.23
CA THR A 22 10.33 1.09 -15.06
C THR A 22 9.04 0.35 -14.76
N LEU A 23 8.03 1.08 -14.27
CA LEU A 23 6.69 0.55 -14.02
C LEU A 23 5.78 0.86 -15.20
N ILE A 24 5.10 -0.16 -15.72
CA ILE A 24 4.12 -0.03 -16.81
C ILE A 24 2.75 -0.46 -16.27
N GLU A 25 1.75 0.40 -16.37
CA GLU A 25 0.37 0.13 -15.97
C GLU A 25 -0.57 0.66 -17.06
N LYS A 26 -1.55 -0.17 -17.45
CA LYS A 26 -2.54 0.21 -18.46
C LYS A 26 -3.57 1.20 -17.90
N ARG A 27 -3.86 1.10 -16.61
CA ARG A 27 -4.82 1.94 -15.89
C ARG A 27 -4.20 3.30 -15.51
N PRO A 28 -5.01 4.33 -15.24
CA PRO A 28 -4.51 5.65 -14.83
C PRO A 28 -3.79 5.67 -13.48
N HIS A 29 -3.88 4.58 -12.70
CA HIS A 29 -3.32 4.52 -11.35
C HIS A 29 -2.53 3.24 -11.13
N PHE A 30 -1.27 3.39 -10.72
CA PHE A 30 -0.42 2.29 -10.29
C PHE A 30 -0.93 1.67 -8.98
N GLY A 31 -0.50 0.44 -8.71
CA GLY A 31 -0.79 -0.27 -7.44
C GLY A 31 -2.20 -0.83 -7.29
N GLN A 32 -3.24 -0.17 -7.83
CA GLN A 32 -4.63 -0.57 -7.55
C GLN A 32 -5.00 -1.95 -8.12
N GLY A 33 -4.61 -2.22 -9.37
CA GLY A 33 -5.00 -3.44 -10.08
C GLY A 33 -6.52 -3.63 -10.10
N MET A 34 -7.00 -4.88 -10.12
CA MET A 34 -8.44 -5.16 -9.94
C MET A 34 -8.87 -5.23 -8.47
N ALA A 35 -7.96 -5.63 -7.58
CA ALA A 35 -8.29 -5.88 -6.18
C ALA A 35 -8.64 -4.58 -5.43
N TYR A 36 -7.98 -3.47 -5.76
CA TYR A 36 -8.08 -2.21 -5.01
C TYR A 36 -8.64 -1.04 -5.83
N SER A 37 -9.18 -1.30 -7.03
CA SER A 37 -9.78 -0.26 -7.90
C SER A 37 -11.24 0.06 -7.58
N THR A 38 -11.85 -0.63 -6.61
CA THR A 38 -13.24 -0.38 -6.22
C THR A 38 -13.39 0.95 -5.48
N LEU A 39 -14.48 1.67 -5.77
CA LEU A 39 -14.82 2.95 -5.12
C LEU A 39 -15.77 2.77 -3.93
N LEU A 40 -16.29 1.56 -3.69
CA LEU A 40 -17.23 1.30 -2.61
C LEU A 40 -16.48 1.17 -1.28
N SER A 41 -16.78 2.05 -0.33
CA SER A 41 -16.15 2.06 1.00
C SER A 41 -16.42 0.78 1.81
N ALA A 42 -17.55 0.12 1.56
CA ALA A 42 -17.91 -1.16 2.18
C ALA A 42 -17.02 -2.34 1.71
N HIS A 43 -16.31 -2.19 0.59
CA HIS A 43 -15.36 -3.21 0.15
C HIS A 43 -14.07 -3.11 0.95
N VAL A 44 -14.02 -3.82 2.06
CA VAL A 44 -12.86 -3.85 2.97
C VAL A 44 -11.87 -4.96 2.62
N LEU A 45 -10.68 -4.87 3.21
CA LEU A 45 -9.67 -5.94 3.18
C LEU A 45 -10.19 -7.17 3.96
N ASN A 46 -9.75 -8.35 3.55
CA ASN A 46 -10.08 -9.61 4.23
C ASN A 46 -9.27 -9.83 5.52
N VAL A 47 -8.31 -8.95 5.79
CA VAL A 47 -7.43 -8.97 6.94
C VAL A 47 -7.47 -7.59 7.60
N LYS A 48 -7.28 -7.57 8.92
CA LYS A 48 -7.13 -6.33 9.69
C LYS A 48 -5.90 -5.56 9.22
N ALA A 49 -5.91 -4.23 9.34
CA ALA A 49 -4.81 -3.37 8.92
C ALA A 49 -3.47 -3.74 9.60
N SER A 50 -3.50 -4.22 10.84
CA SER A 50 -2.31 -4.72 11.56
C SER A 50 -1.76 -6.06 11.04
N GLY A 51 -2.46 -6.73 10.13
CA GLY A 51 -1.99 -7.93 9.44
C GLY A 51 -1.54 -7.67 8.00
N MET A 52 -1.39 -6.40 7.59
CA MET A 52 -1.01 -6.01 6.24
C MET A 52 0.21 -5.10 6.26
N SER A 53 1.10 -5.30 5.29
CA SER A 53 2.20 -4.39 5.01
C SER A 53 2.68 -4.59 3.57
N ALA A 54 3.36 -3.57 3.03
CA ALA A 54 4.15 -3.71 1.80
C ALA A 54 5.59 -4.20 2.09
N TYR A 55 6.01 -4.14 3.35
CA TYR A 55 7.37 -4.43 3.81
C TYR A 55 7.33 -5.65 4.74
N ALA A 56 8.04 -6.71 4.39
CA ALA A 56 8.07 -7.94 5.18
C ALA A 56 8.88 -7.77 6.47
N ASP A 57 9.92 -6.94 6.41
CA ASP A 57 10.78 -6.49 7.49
C ASP A 57 10.12 -5.43 8.39
N ASP A 58 9.10 -4.74 7.88
CA ASP A 58 8.25 -3.84 8.67
C ASP A 58 6.76 -4.22 8.57
N PRO A 59 6.33 -5.26 9.30
CA PRO A 59 4.97 -5.79 9.23
C PRO A 59 3.90 -4.82 9.76
N THR A 60 4.29 -3.73 10.43
CA THR A 60 3.37 -2.75 11.00
C THR A 60 3.24 -1.47 10.17
N HIS A 61 3.98 -1.37 9.05
CA HIS A 61 4.08 -0.15 8.25
C HIS A 61 2.71 0.42 7.84
N PHE A 62 1.82 -0.41 7.27
CA PHE A 62 0.48 0.05 6.88
C PHE A 62 -0.37 0.45 8.09
N ALA A 63 -0.27 -0.27 9.21
CA ALA A 63 -1.02 0.07 10.41
C ALA A 63 -0.62 1.43 11.00
N ARG A 64 0.70 1.73 11.03
CA ARG A 64 1.19 3.05 11.44
C ARG A 64 0.71 4.13 10.48
N TRP A 65 0.82 3.91 9.18
CA TRP A 65 0.32 4.84 8.15
C TRP A 65 -1.18 5.16 8.30
N VAL A 66 -2.01 4.17 8.64
CA VAL A 66 -3.45 4.33 8.90
C VAL A 66 -3.70 5.20 10.14
N LEU A 67 -2.96 4.96 11.22
CA LEU A 67 -3.07 5.71 12.49
C LEU A 67 -2.62 7.16 12.33
N GLU A 68 -1.47 7.39 11.68
CA GLU A 68 -0.90 8.72 11.43
C GLU A 68 -1.84 9.63 10.63
N ARG A 69 -2.66 9.05 9.75
CA ARG A 69 -3.66 9.77 8.94
C ARG A 69 -5.04 9.86 9.59
N GLY A 70 -5.19 9.35 10.82
CA GLY A 70 -6.44 9.42 11.58
C GLY A 70 -7.58 8.55 11.04
N PHE A 71 -7.28 7.58 10.17
CA PHE A 71 -8.29 6.62 9.69
C PHE A 71 -8.66 5.59 10.76
N ALA A 72 -7.82 5.42 11.77
CA ALA A 72 -8.04 4.57 12.91
C ALA A 72 -7.57 5.22 14.21
N LYS A 73 -8.10 4.74 15.33
CA LYS A 73 -7.60 5.04 16.68
C LYS A 73 -6.79 3.85 17.22
N PRO A 74 -5.76 4.06 18.06
CA PRO A 74 -4.96 2.97 18.62
C PRO A 74 -5.79 1.92 19.37
N ASP A 75 -6.81 2.36 20.12
CA ASP A 75 -7.59 1.49 21.02
C ASP A 75 -8.96 1.09 20.45
N GLN A 76 -9.25 1.42 19.19
CA GLN A 76 -10.42 0.85 18.52
C GLN A 76 -10.07 -0.60 18.15
N GLY A 77 -11.03 -1.52 18.24
CA GLY A 77 -10.82 -2.92 17.89
C GLY A 77 -10.33 -3.16 16.44
N PRO A 78 -10.38 -4.39 15.92
CA PRO A 78 -9.81 -4.71 14.61
C PRO A 78 -10.35 -3.80 13.51
N PHE A 79 -9.44 -3.08 12.85
CA PHE A 79 -9.78 -2.18 11.76
C PHE A 79 -9.56 -2.87 10.40
N TYR A 80 -10.64 -3.09 9.66
CA TYR A 80 -10.60 -3.61 8.29
C TYR A 80 -10.70 -2.43 7.33
N ALA A 81 -9.55 -2.01 6.80
CA ALA A 81 -9.49 -0.84 5.93
C ALA A 81 -10.28 -1.06 4.63
N PRO A 82 -10.95 -0.02 4.09
CA PRO A 82 -11.45 -0.05 2.71
C PRO A 82 -10.32 -0.41 1.74
N ARG A 83 -10.62 -1.19 0.70
CA ARG A 83 -9.64 -1.56 -0.34
C ARG A 83 -9.08 -0.33 -1.06
N SER A 84 -9.90 0.71 -1.22
CA SER A 84 -9.47 2.02 -1.75
C SER A 84 -8.42 2.70 -0.85
N LEU A 85 -8.47 2.47 0.47
CA LEU A 85 -7.50 3.01 1.41
C LEU A 85 -6.14 2.31 1.27
N TYR A 86 -6.13 0.99 1.08
CA TYR A 86 -4.90 0.28 0.76
C TYR A 86 -4.33 0.68 -0.61
N ALA A 87 -5.19 0.94 -1.60
CA ALA A 87 -4.78 1.52 -2.88
C ALA A 87 -4.10 2.89 -2.71
N ARG A 88 -4.61 3.74 -1.81
CA ARG A 88 -4.00 5.04 -1.48
C ARG A 88 -2.63 4.84 -0.84
N TYR A 89 -2.51 3.95 0.13
CA TYR A 89 -1.24 3.60 0.74
C TYR A 89 -0.20 3.17 -0.30
N LEU A 90 -0.54 2.24 -1.20
CA LEU A 90 0.38 1.80 -2.28
C LEU A 90 0.80 2.94 -3.22
N ARG A 91 -0.07 3.92 -3.46
CA ARG A 91 0.28 5.09 -4.28
C ARG A 91 1.29 5.96 -3.56
N GLU A 92 1.04 6.29 -2.30
CA GLU A 92 1.93 7.14 -1.52
C GLU A 92 3.31 6.47 -1.34
N LEU A 93 3.38 5.14 -1.21
CA LEU A 93 4.66 4.43 -1.26
C LEU A 93 5.44 4.67 -2.55
N LEU A 94 4.75 4.77 -3.69
CA LEU A 94 5.41 5.04 -4.97
C LEU A 94 5.84 6.49 -5.08
N ASP A 95 5.02 7.42 -4.58
CA ASP A 95 5.32 8.85 -4.57
C ASP A 95 6.54 9.16 -3.67
N ASP A 96 6.70 8.45 -2.55
CA ASP A 96 7.84 8.62 -1.63
C ASP A 96 9.17 8.06 -2.20
N LEU A 97 9.14 7.30 -3.29
CA LEU A 97 10.32 6.67 -3.91
C LEU A 97 10.91 7.49 -5.07
N VAL A 98 10.27 8.58 -5.48
CA VAL A 98 10.65 9.42 -6.63
C VAL A 98 10.94 10.85 -6.16
#